data_AF-A0A7Y4XBK9-F1
#
_entry.id   AF-A0A7Y4XBK9-F1
#
_cell.length_a   1.000
_cell.length_b   1.000
_cell.length_c   1.000
_cell.angle_alpha   90.00
_cell.angle_beta   90.00
_cell.angle_gamma   90.00
#
_symmetry.space_group_name_H-M   'P 1'
#
loop_
_entity.id
_entity.type
_entity.pdbx_description
1 polymer ?
#
loop_
_entity_poly.entity_id
_entity_poly.type
_entity_poly.pdbx_seq_one_letter_code
_entity_poly.pdbx_strand_id
1 'polypeptide(L)'
;METMENASYEGVLSVVRQWPATRQIELVHEVLRAISPRISLPLKRQKTLDRALGLLANEKSAPTDAEVQQWLDDYRVEKYG
;
A
#
# COMPACT_ATOMS: atom_id res chain seq x y z
N MET A 1 34.04 7.04 12.01
CA MET A 1 32.79 6.57 11.37
C MET A 1 32.93 6.94 9.91
N GLU A 2 33.73 6.15 9.18
CA GLU A 2 34.22 6.50 7.85
C GLU A 2 33.17 6.18 6.79
N THR A 3 32.88 7.21 6.01
CA THR A 3 32.04 7.23 4.84
C THR A 3 32.57 6.23 3.82
N MET A 4 31.81 5.17 3.54
CA MET A 4 32.03 4.28 2.39
C MET A 4 31.72 5.07 1.11
N GLU A 5 32.57 6.04 0.78
CA GLU A 5 32.54 6.79 -0.46
C GLU A 5 33.00 5.88 -1.60
N ASN A 6 32.04 5.52 -2.45
CA ASN A 6 32.23 5.08 -3.83
C ASN A 6 33.14 3.86 -4.01
N ALA A 7 32.70 2.70 -3.54
CA ALA A 7 33.13 1.45 -4.17
C ALA A 7 32.74 1.54 -5.66
N SER A 8 33.75 1.69 -6.54
CA SER A 8 33.54 1.72 -7.99
C SER A 8 32.67 0.52 -8.38
N TYR A 9 31.58 0.77 -9.10
CA TYR A 9 30.61 -0.24 -9.49
C TYR A 9 31.28 -1.48 -10.10
N GLU A 10 32.27 -1.26 -10.96
CA GLU A 10 33.08 -2.31 -11.57
C GLU A 10 33.93 -3.08 -10.57
N GLY A 11 34.44 -2.40 -9.53
CA GLY A 11 35.16 -3.03 -8.44
C GLY A 11 34.28 -4.00 -7.67
N VAL A 12 33.05 -3.61 -7.34
CA VAL A 12 32.08 -4.49 -6.65
C VAL A 12 31.74 -5.70 -7.51
N LEU A 13 31.47 -5.50 -8.81
CA LEU A 13 31.17 -6.62 -9.71
C LEU A 13 32.35 -7.59 -9.86
N SER A 14 33.58 -7.08 -9.89
CA SER A 14 34.77 -7.93 -10.00
C SER A 14 34.92 -8.86 -8.79
N VAL A 15 34.61 -8.37 -7.59
CA VAL A 15 34.66 -9.14 -6.34
C VAL A 15 33.54 -10.18 -6.30
N VAL A 16 32.32 -9.81 -6.67
CA VAL A 16 31.16 -10.72 -6.68
C VAL A 16 31.36 -11.87 -7.66
N ARG A 17 31.98 -11.62 -8.82
CA ARG A 17 32.29 -12.66 -9.83
C ARG A 17 33.27 -13.72 -9.33
N GLN A 18 34.13 -13.39 -8.36
CA GLN A 18 35.08 -14.34 -7.78
C GLN A 18 34.44 -15.26 -6.74
N TRP A 19 33.20 -14.99 -6.32
CA TRP A 19 32.52 -15.82 -5.32
C TRP A 19 31.97 -17.12 -5.93
N PRO A 20 31.79 -18.17 -5.11
CA PRO A 20 31.05 -19.37 -5.52
C PRO A 20 29.63 -19.03 -5.97
N ALA A 21 29.10 -19.78 -6.94
CA ALA A 21 27.78 -19.52 -7.52
C ALA A 21 26.65 -19.44 -6.47
N THR A 22 26.71 -20.28 -5.44
CA THR A 22 25.74 -20.27 -4.32
C THR A 22 25.66 -18.90 -3.66
N ARG A 23 26.81 -18.27 -3.39
CA ARG A 23 26.88 -16.97 -2.71
C ARG A 23 26.47 -15.81 -3.62
N GLN A 24 26.69 -15.94 -4.93
CA GLN A 24 26.17 -14.99 -5.91
C GLN A 24 24.64 -15.02 -5.95
N ILE A 25 24.05 -16.21 -5.93
CA ILE A 25 22.59 -16.40 -5.93
C ILE A 25 21.97 -15.84 -4.64
N GLU A 26 22.59 -16.08 -3.47
CA GLU A 26 22.17 -15.49 -2.20
C GLU A 26 22.14 -13.96 -2.26
N LEU A 27 23.20 -13.33 -2.79
CA LEU A 27 23.27 -11.89 -2.97
C LEU A 27 22.13 -11.37 -3.87
N VAL A 28 21.83 -12.06 -4.97
CA VAL A 28 20.71 -11.69 -5.86
C VAL A 28 19.39 -11.74 -5.10
N HIS A 29 19.14 -12.79 -4.33
CA HIS A 29 17.92 -12.90 -3.52
C HIS A 29 17.81 -11.81 -2.47
N GLU A 30 18.90 -11.45 -1.80
CA GLU A 30 18.93 -10.37 -0.82
C GLU A 30 18.67 -9.01 -1.45
N VAL A 31 19.29 -8.72 -2.59
CA VAL A 31 19.06 -7.47 -3.34
C VAL A 31 17.60 -7.37 -3.77
N LEU A 32 17.04 -8.44 -4.36
CA LEU A 32 15.62 -8.49 -4.75
C LEU A 32 14.69 -8.28 -3.55
N ARG A 33 15.00 -8.89 -2.40
CA ARG A 33 14.23 -8.71 -1.16
C ARG A 33 14.30 -7.28 -0.64
N ALA A 34 15.48 -6.65 -0.71
CA ALA A 34 15.69 -5.28 -0.24
C ALA A 34 14.96 -4.24 -1.10
N ILE A 35 14.86 -4.47 -2.41
CA ILE A 35 14.17 -3.56 -3.33
C ILE A 35 12.66 -3.84 -3.45
N SER A 36 12.20 -5.07 -3.19
CA SER A 36 10.79 -5.45 -3.25
C SER A 36 9.83 -4.50 -2.50
N PRO A 37 10.07 -4.11 -1.23
CA PRO A 37 9.21 -3.16 -0.52
C PRO A 37 9.26 -1.73 -1.09
N ARG A 38 10.28 -1.40 -1.88
CA ARG A 38 10.38 -0.11 -2.61
C ARG A 38 9.67 -0.15 -3.96
N ILE A 39 9.50 -1.35 -4.53
CA ILE A 39 8.76 -1.59 -5.78
C ILE A 39 7.24 -1.65 -5.53
N SER A 40 6.81 -1.79 -4.27
CA SER A 40 5.47 -1.37 -3.87
C SER A 40 5.36 0.13 -4.12
N LEU A 41 4.99 0.48 -5.36
CA LEU A 41 4.50 1.79 -5.74
C LEU A 41 3.64 2.29 -4.58
N PRO A 42 3.78 3.55 -4.15
CA PRO A 42 2.85 4.10 -3.18
C PRO A 42 1.48 3.76 -3.71
N LEU A 43 0.71 2.94 -2.97
CA LEU A 43 -0.64 2.58 -3.35
C LEU A 43 -1.29 3.92 -3.65
N LYS A 44 -1.49 4.24 -4.94
CA LYS A 44 -2.15 5.48 -5.34
C LYS A 44 -3.46 5.34 -4.62
N ARG A 45 -3.67 6.11 -3.54
CA ARG A 45 -4.90 6.07 -2.77
C ARG A 45 -5.97 6.31 -3.81
N GLN A 46 -6.67 5.24 -4.19
CA GLN A 46 -7.73 5.36 -5.14
C GLN A 46 -8.70 6.32 -4.46
N LYS A 47 -9.13 7.36 -5.19
CA LYS A 47 -10.10 8.35 -4.70
C LYS A 47 -11.48 7.70 -4.60
N THR A 48 -11.57 6.60 -3.84
CA THR A 48 -12.77 5.81 -3.62
C THR A 48 -13.83 6.65 -2.95
N LEU A 49 -13.44 7.57 -2.06
CA LEU A 49 -14.33 8.56 -1.49
C LEU A 49 -14.91 9.49 -2.56
N ASP A 50 -14.08 10.14 -3.39
CA ASP A 50 -14.57 11.03 -4.46
C ASP A 50 -15.51 10.27 -5.42
N ARG A 51 -15.19 9.00 -5.72
CA ARG A 51 -16.03 8.13 -6.55
C ARG A 51 -17.35 7.77 -5.86
N ALA A 52 -17.32 7.43 -4.57
CA ALA A 52 -18.51 7.12 -3.79
C ALA A 52 -19.43 8.34 -3.64
N LEU A 53 -18.86 9.52 -3.40
CA LEU A 53 -19.60 10.78 -3.36
C LEU A 53 -20.25 11.09 -4.71
N GLY A 54 -19.57 10.85 -5.82
CA GLY A 54 -20.18 11.00 -7.15
C GLY A 54 -21.33 10.02 -7.43
N LEU A 55 -21.30 8.82 -6.87
CA LEU A 55 -22.39 7.83 -6.97
C LEU A 55 -23.58 8.16 -6.06
N LEU A 56 -23.30 8.80 -4.92
CA LEU A 56 -24.30 9.17 -3.91
C LEU A 56 -24.87 10.57 -4.15
N ALA A 57 -24.31 11.35 -5.08
CA ALA A 57 -24.82 12.64 -5.49
C ALA A 57 -26.18 12.47 -6.16
N ASN A 58 -27.24 12.73 -5.40
CA ASN A 58 -28.61 12.81 -5.88
C ASN A 58 -29.18 14.19 -5.53
N GLU A 59 -30.24 14.61 -6.23
CA GLU A 59 -30.90 15.91 -5.99
C GLU A 59 -31.70 15.93 -4.68
N LYS A 60 -31.67 14.85 -3.89
CA LYS A 60 -32.40 14.75 -2.64
C LYS A 60 -31.60 15.41 -1.52
N SER A 61 -32.27 16.20 -0.71
CA SER A 61 -31.72 16.69 0.54
C SER A 61 -31.32 15.52 1.44
N ALA A 62 -30.22 15.70 2.19
CA ALA A 62 -29.85 14.75 3.23
C ALA A 62 -31.03 14.53 4.19
N PRO A 63 -31.21 13.30 4.72
CA PRO A 63 -32.24 13.04 5.71
C PRO A 63 -32.01 13.89 6.95
N THR A 64 -33.08 14.25 7.62
CA THR A 64 -33.04 14.94 8.92
C THR A 64 -32.64 13.98 10.03
N ASP A 65 -32.09 14.51 11.12
CA ASP A 65 -31.70 13.70 12.28
C ASP A 65 -32.87 12.87 12.83
N ALA A 66 -34.09 13.42 12.80
CA ALA A 66 -35.30 12.72 13.22
C ALA A 66 -35.63 11.51 12.33
N GLU A 67 -35.47 11.65 11.01
CA GLU A 67 -35.67 10.55 10.06
C GLU A 67 -34.61 9.45 10.24
N VAL A 68 -33.35 9.84 10.46
CA VAL A 68 -32.26 8.89 10.73
C VAL A 68 -32.51 8.12 12.03
N GLN A 69 -33.00 8.81 13.07
CA GLN A 69 -33.33 8.17 14.34
C GLN A 69 -34.43 7.12 14.15
N GLN A 70 -35.48 7.44 13.38
CA GLN A 70 -36.55 6.49 13.07
C GLN A 70 -36.02 5.25 12.34
N TRP A 71 -35.16 5.42 11.32
CA TRP A 71 -34.59 4.28 10.58
C TRP A 71 -33.76 3.35 11.48
N LEU A 72 -33.02 3.91 12.42
CA LEU A 72 -32.23 3.12 13.37
C LEU A 72 -33.13 2.30 14.30
N ASP A 73 -34.23 2.89 14.76
CA ASP A 73 -35.17 2.22 15.65
C ASP A 73 -35.93 1.10 14.90
N ASP A 74 -36.40 1.38 13.67
CA ASP A 74 -37.02 0.38 12.80
C ASP A 74 -36.06 -0.80 12.52
N TYR A 75 -34.81 -0.50 12.21
CA TYR A 75 -33.78 -1.53 11.96
C TYR A 75 -33.47 -2.36 13.21
N ARG A 76 -33.42 -1.75 14.40
CA ARG A 76 -33.19 -2.48 15.65
C ARG A 76 -34.33 -3.43 15.95
N VAL A 77 -35.57 -3.01 15.71
CA VAL A 77 -36.75 -3.87 15.85
C VAL A 77 -36.70 -5.01 14.81
N GLU A 78 -36.34 -4.73 13.56
CA GLU A 78 -36.22 -5.78 12.53
C GLU A 78 -35.12 -6.80 12.85
N LYS A 79 -33.98 -6.34 13.40
CA LYS A 79 -32.82 -7.22 13.67
C LYS A 79 -32.87 -7.94 15.00
N TYR A 80 -33.49 -7.36 16.01
CA TYR A 80 -33.42 -7.85 17.39
C TYR A 80 -34.78 -7.96 18.09
N GLY A 81 -35.87 -7.54 17.46
CA GLY A 81 -37.24 -7.76 17.91
C GLY A 81 -37.77 -9.13 17.51
#